data_AF-A0A844GLR1-F1
#
_entry.id   AF-A0A844GLR1-F1
#
_cell.length_a   1.000
_cell.length_b   1.000
_cell.length_c   1.000
_cell.angle_alpha   90.00
_cell.angle_beta   90.00
_cell.angle_gamma   90.00
#
_symmetry.space_group_name_H-M   'P 1'
#
loop_
_entity.id
_entity.type
_entity.pdbx_description
1 polymer ?
#
loop_
_entity_poly.entity_id
_entity_poly.type
_entity_poly.pdbx_seq_one_letter_code
_entity_poly.pdbx_strand_id
1 'polypeptide(L)'
;MLKSSFSYYCKISLISLTFLTSTIASPTIAQDIDRVREVKIENDWRSSDPDVPFSELVKISSPLGYYYVVFDKNFQKYGGWFGPGSELGVITRFTYDDIGIFLYRKEGCDGILGCLGGTQTQQGGETIDIILGGDTFTLYGDGGMFPVTPEIRKAFQNLQGNPKMQIVINKTTSNDIGGGTVNQLKRLYSIKDPLGDKSINSQIALIPVNQEEPKLEKLIASVIPSVVKIQTNYGDGTGFILTKDGLIVTNRHVVSRSDKAEVTFYDKTKIEATVVRRDVNADIAIVSISDRFQNLSLKPLPICYQQYPNLGESVIAIGNPLSLSNTITRGIVSGIRETESQTLIQTDASINPGNSGGPLINKYGEVVGVVNARIAGIGIQGLGFAVSIINALENLEIELGKSNFKGELNKCGNPIAGTEVNNPQEPEVRPLPLLEKDLPPLPPLEQ
;
A
#
# COMPACT_ATOMS: atom_id res chain seq x y z
N MET A 1 31.45 25.26 88.38
CA MET A 1 32.31 26.22 87.63
C MET A 1 31.58 26.49 86.31
N LEU A 2 30.73 27.50 86.13
CA LEU A 2 30.88 28.98 86.19
C LEU A 2 31.81 29.57 85.11
N LYS A 3 31.26 30.46 84.25
CA LYS A 3 31.90 31.36 83.24
C LYS A 3 32.48 30.64 81.98
N SER A 4 32.62 31.21 80.77
CA SER A 4 32.19 32.46 80.08
C SER A 4 32.72 32.43 78.61
N SER A 5 32.23 33.11 77.56
CA SER A 5 31.01 33.91 77.29
C SER A 5 30.95 34.40 75.82
N PHE A 6 29.78 34.41 75.16
CA PHE A 6 29.41 35.17 73.93
C PHE A 6 30.10 34.77 72.59
N SER A 7 29.54 34.99 71.38
CA SER A 7 28.51 35.97 70.96
C SER A 7 27.47 35.44 69.95
N TYR A 8 26.40 36.22 69.75
CA TYR A 8 25.19 35.93 68.96
C TYR A 8 25.29 36.36 67.48
N TYR A 9 24.57 35.65 66.60
CA TYR A 9 23.45 36.13 65.74
C TYR A 9 23.32 35.31 64.45
N CYS A 10 22.19 34.62 64.23
CA CYS A 10 21.29 34.93 63.10
C CYS A 10 19.92 34.22 63.27
N LYS A 11 18.90 34.68 62.53
CA LYS A 11 17.50 34.28 62.68
C LYS A 11 17.22 32.88 62.14
N ILE A 12 16.35 32.15 62.84
CA ILE A 12 15.61 31.02 62.29
C ILE A 12 14.62 31.56 61.25
N SER A 13 14.64 30.98 60.05
CA SER A 13 13.56 31.10 59.07
C SER A 13 13.27 29.70 58.54
N LEU A 14 12.01 29.29 58.52
CA LEU A 14 11.62 28.00 57.95
C LEU A 14 11.97 27.97 56.47
N ILE A 15 12.68 26.93 56.04
CA ILE A 15 12.77 26.52 54.65
C ILE A 15 12.12 25.15 54.57
N SER A 16 10.98 25.07 53.88
CA SER A 16 10.37 23.78 53.52
C SER A 16 11.39 22.99 52.71
N LEU A 17 11.72 21.78 53.16
CA LEU A 17 12.56 20.87 52.41
C LEU A 17 11.73 20.25 51.28
N THR A 18 11.54 21.01 50.20
CA THR A 18 10.93 20.50 48.98
C THR A 18 11.88 19.48 48.38
N PHE A 19 11.61 18.19 48.61
CA PHE A 19 12.29 17.12 47.89
C PHE A 19 11.98 17.28 46.40
N LEU A 20 12.94 17.82 45.66
CA LEU A 20 12.99 17.73 44.20
C LEU A 20 13.26 16.26 43.85
N THR A 21 12.20 15.45 43.88
CA THR A 21 12.16 14.21 43.11
C THR A 21 12.17 14.63 41.65
N SER A 22 13.37 14.76 41.07
CA SER A 22 13.53 14.78 39.62
C SER A 22 13.12 13.41 39.09
N THR A 23 11.82 13.23 38.87
CA THR A 23 11.31 12.20 37.98
C THR A 23 11.92 12.48 36.62
N ILE A 24 13.02 11.78 36.33
CA ILE A 24 13.49 11.61 34.97
C ILE A 24 12.37 10.85 34.27
N ALA A 25 11.47 11.59 33.61
CA ALA A 25 10.52 11.01 32.71
C ALA A 25 11.32 10.28 31.64
N SER A 26 11.23 8.95 31.61
CA SER A 26 11.75 8.16 30.50
C SER A 26 11.21 8.80 29.22
N PRO A 27 12.06 9.14 28.24
CA PRO A 27 11.60 9.84 27.03
C PRO A 27 10.51 9.00 26.38
N THR A 28 9.33 9.58 26.25
CA THR A 28 8.22 8.93 25.55
C THR A 28 8.65 8.68 24.11
N ILE A 29 8.44 7.45 23.63
CA ILE A 29 8.91 6.94 22.32
C ILE A 29 8.40 7.80 21.13
N ALA A 30 7.42 8.67 21.37
CA ALA A 30 6.74 9.52 20.40
C ALA A 30 7.48 10.80 19.96
N GLN A 31 8.72 11.08 20.41
CA GLN A 31 9.33 12.43 20.29
C GLN A 31 10.50 12.64 19.30
N ASP A 32 10.88 11.65 18.47
CA ASP A 32 11.95 11.89 17.48
C ASP A 32 11.66 11.19 16.14
N ILE A 33 10.52 11.50 15.52
CA ILE A 33 10.15 11.09 14.15
C ILE A 33 10.53 12.17 13.13
N ASP A 34 10.48 13.46 13.52
CA ASP A 34 10.81 14.62 12.69
C ASP A 34 12.28 14.66 12.23
N ARG A 35 13.17 13.86 12.84
CA ARG A 35 14.59 13.72 12.48
C ARG A 35 14.92 12.43 11.72
N VAL A 36 13.92 11.66 11.30
CA VAL A 36 14.14 10.47 10.49
C VAL A 36 14.76 10.88 9.15
N ARG A 37 15.90 10.27 8.81
CA ARG A 37 16.66 10.54 7.59
C ARG A 37 15.80 10.21 6.37
N GLU A 38 15.71 11.15 5.44
CA GLU A 38 15.12 10.89 4.12
C GLU A 38 16.16 10.23 3.20
N VAL A 39 15.77 9.15 2.54
CA VAL A 39 16.63 8.39 1.63
C VAL A 39 15.89 8.12 0.32
N LYS A 40 16.55 8.44 -0.81
CA LYS A 40 16.12 7.98 -2.12
C LYS A 40 16.75 6.62 -2.40
N ILE A 41 15.93 5.57 -2.37
CA ILE A 41 16.33 4.24 -2.80
C ILE A 41 15.86 4.09 -4.24
N GLU A 42 16.72 4.49 -5.19
CA GLU A 42 16.41 4.44 -6.63
C GLU A 42 16.57 3.02 -7.22
N ASN A 43 17.35 2.16 -6.55
CA ASN A 43 17.65 0.79 -6.95
C ASN A 43 16.83 -0.26 -6.20
N ASP A 44 17.00 -1.51 -6.58
CA ASP A 44 16.46 -2.66 -5.85
C ASP A 44 17.12 -2.80 -4.47
N TRP A 45 16.36 -2.58 -3.40
CA TRP A 45 16.80 -2.74 -2.00
C TRP A 45 17.22 -4.19 -1.66
N ARG A 46 16.84 -5.18 -2.51
CA ARG A 46 17.27 -6.58 -2.38
C ARG A 46 18.72 -6.79 -2.87
N SER A 47 19.28 -5.83 -3.60
CA SER A 47 20.64 -5.90 -4.15
C SER A 47 21.73 -5.58 -3.10
N SER A 48 22.99 -5.61 -3.52
CA SER A 48 24.13 -5.22 -2.68
C SER A 48 24.41 -3.70 -2.69
N ASP A 49 23.39 -2.88 -2.93
CA ASP A 49 23.48 -1.42 -2.92
C ASP A 49 24.03 -0.92 -1.56
N PRO A 50 25.12 -0.12 -1.55
CA PRO A 50 25.75 0.37 -0.32
C PRO A 50 24.93 1.45 0.41
N ASP A 51 23.97 2.10 -0.24
CA ASP A 51 23.20 3.21 0.31
C ASP A 51 21.94 2.74 1.08
N VAL A 52 21.64 1.43 1.09
CA VAL A 52 20.52 0.87 1.87
C VAL A 52 20.81 0.98 3.38
N PRO A 53 19.97 1.70 4.14
CA PRO A 53 20.24 2.04 5.55
C PRO A 53 19.77 0.91 6.48
N PHE A 54 20.52 -0.18 6.53
CA PHE A 54 20.21 -1.33 7.38
C PHE A 54 20.21 -0.98 8.87
N SER A 55 19.24 -1.53 9.61
CA SER A 55 18.99 -1.29 11.04
C SER A 55 18.64 0.16 11.41
N GLU A 56 18.30 0.99 10.43
CA GLU A 56 17.84 2.37 10.60
C GLU A 56 16.35 2.49 10.21
N LEU A 57 15.61 3.34 10.93
CA LEU A 57 14.30 3.83 10.48
C LEU A 57 14.54 5.01 9.54
N VAL A 58 14.11 4.90 8.29
CA VAL A 58 14.24 5.95 7.28
C VAL A 58 12.91 6.32 6.66
N LYS A 59 12.87 7.50 6.06
CA LYS A 59 11.74 8.05 5.31
C LYS A 59 12.04 7.91 3.82
N ILE A 60 11.15 7.28 3.06
CA ILE A 60 11.24 7.23 1.60
C ILE A 60 10.14 8.12 1.02
N SER A 61 10.54 9.14 0.27
CA SER A 61 9.60 9.99 -0.46
C SER A 61 9.01 9.23 -1.64
N SER A 62 7.72 9.45 -1.88
CA SER A 62 6.96 8.88 -2.99
C SER A 62 6.01 9.93 -3.57
N PRO A 63 5.50 9.73 -4.79
CA PRO A 63 4.42 10.55 -5.31
C PRO A 63 3.13 10.63 -4.46
N LEU A 64 2.95 9.74 -3.47
CA LEU A 64 1.85 9.76 -2.50
C LEU A 64 2.17 10.52 -1.18
N GLY A 65 3.30 11.22 -1.10
CA GLY A 65 3.82 11.80 0.15
C GLY A 65 5.11 11.08 0.58
N TYR A 66 5.11 10.44 1.74
CA TYR A 66 6.23 9.58 2.15
C TYR A 66 5.77 8.37 2.93
N TYR A 67 6.64 7.37 3.05
CA TYR A 67 6.40 6.23 3.92
C TYR A 67 7.67 5.86 4.69
N TYR A 68 7.49 5.35 5.90
CA TYR A 68 8.60 4.92 6.75
C TYR A 68 8.98 3.47 6.48
N VAL A 69 10.28 3.21 6.51
CA VAL A 69 10.84 1.89 6.22
C VAL A 69 11.96 1.56 7.20
N VAL A 70 12.05 0.28 7.59
CA VAL A 70 13.20 -0.30 8.25
C VAL A 70 13.74 -1.42 7.37
N PHE A 71 15.03 -1.39 7.04
CA PHE A 71 15.71 -2.48 6.35
C PHE A 71 16.52 -3.32 7.34
N ASP A 72 16.60 -4.63 7.13
CA ASP A 72 17.51 -5.50 7.86
C ASP A 72 18.17 -6.52 6.94
N LYS A 73 19.43 -6.85 7.25
CA LYS A 73 20.28 -7.73 6.46
C LYS A 73 21.02 -8.66 7.39
N ASN A 74 20.56 -9.89 7.50
CA ASN A 74 21.03 -10.83 8.50
C ASN A 74 21.60 -12.09 7.85
N PHE A 75 22.93 -12.13 7.73
CA PHE A 75 23.66 -13.20 7.04
C PHE A 75 24.65 -13.91 7.96
N GLN A 76 24.83 -15.21 7.71
CA GLN A 76 26.01 -15.95 8.15
C GLN A 76 27.09 -15.87 7.06
N LYS A 77 28.34 -15.67 7.48
CA LYS A 77 29.52 -15.77 6.62
C LYS A 77 30.07 -17.19 6.67
N TYR A 78 30.28 -17.79 5.51
CA TYR A 78 30.84 -19.13 5.39
C TYR A 78 32.28 -19.08 4.87
N GLY A 79 33.10 -20.02 5.37
CA GLY A 79 34.42 -20.34 4.85
C GLY A 79 34.53 -21.84 4.61
N GLY A 80 35.29 -22.25 3.61
CA GLY A 80 35.42 -23.66 3.19
C GLY A 80 34.97 -23.88 1.75
N TRP A 81 34.35 -25.04 1.48
CA TRP A 81 33.99 -25.52 0.13
C TRP A 81 33.07 -24.60 -0.69
N PHE A 82 32.39 -23.64 -0.04
CA PHE A 82 31.58 -22.61 -0.70
C PHE A 82 32.38 -21.34 -1.09
N GLY A 83 33.70 -21.35 -0.96
CA GLY A 83 34.57 -20.20 -1.22
C GLY A 83 34.66 -19.22 -0.02
N PRO A 84 35.86 -18.68 0.29
CA PRO A 84 36.01 -17.60 1.27
C PRO A 84 35.12 -16.38 0.96
N GLY A 85 34.35 -15.93 1.95
CA GLY A 85 33.53 -14.72 1.84
C GLY A 85 32.13 -14.93 1.27
N SER A 86 31.66 -16.18 1.15
CA SER A 86 30.26 -16.49 0.88
C SER A 86 29.34 -16.03 2.03
N GLU A 87 28.18 -15.47 1.69
CA GLU A 87 27.17 -14.99 2.64
C GLU A 87 25.81 -15.63 2.30
N LEU A 88 25.10 -16.16 3.31
CA LEU A 88 23.72 -16.66 3.19
C LEU A 88 22.86 -16.11 4.33
N GLY A 89 21.63 -15.73 4.03
CA GLY A 89 20.63 -15.42 5.05
C GLY A 89 19.42 -14.71 4.48
N VAL A 90 18.88 -13.74 5.22
CA VAL A 90 17.67 -13.00 4.84
C VAL A 90 17.94 -11.52 4.70
N ILE A 91 17.35 -10.92 3.66
CA ILE A 91 17.21 -9.46 3.54
C ILE A 91 15.72 -9.12 3.66
N THR A 92 15.43 -8.10 4.45
CA THR A 92 14.05 -7.73 4.79
C THR A 92 13.82 -6.22 4.71
N ARG A 93 12.59 -5.86 4.35
CA ARG A 93 12.06 -4.49 4.27
C ARG A 93 10.75 -4.47 5.02
N PHE A 94 10.68 -3.72 6.11
CA PHE A 94 9.46 -3.52 6.89
C PHE A 94 8.90 -2.14 6.60
N THR A 95 7.64 -2.08 6.17
CA THR A 95 6.83 -0.86 6.15
C THR A 95 5.73 -0.96 7.20
N TYR A 96 4.80 -0.01 7.22
CA TYR A 96 3.63 -0.10 8.08
C TYR A 96 2.64 -1.18 7.61
N ASP A 97 2.57 -1.43 6.30
CA ASP A 97 1.56 -2.26 5.65
C ASP A 97 2.08 -3.64 5.25
N ASP A 98 3.37 -3.74 4.92
CA ASP A 98 4.00 -4.96 4.39
C ASP A 98 5.41 -5.25 4.94
N ILE A 99 5.76 -6.53 4.87
CA ILE A 99 7.10 -7.06 5.10
C ILE A 99 7.54 -7.72 3.80
N GLY A 100 8.59 -7.22 3.18
CA GLY A 100 9.29 -7.89 2.09
C GLY A 100 10.40 -8.77 2.65
N ILE A 101 10.46 -10.04 2.24
CA ILE A 101 11.46 -11.02 2.69
C ILE A 101 12.02 -11.81 1.51
N PHE A 102 13.34 -11.79 1.38
CA PHE A 102 14.06 -12.54 0.35
C PHE A 102 15.23 -13.31 0.97
N LEU A 103 15.39 -14.55 0.54
CA LEU A 103 16.60 -15.33 0.78
C LEU A 103 17.72 -14.71 -0.04
N TYR A 104 18.80 -14.32 0.61
CA TYR A 104 19.98 -13.73 -0.02
C TYR A 104 21.12 -14.73 -0.01
N ARG A 105 21.78 -14.87 -1.17
CA ARG A 105 23.02 -15.63 -1.32
C ARG A 105 24.04 -14.79 -2.09
N LYS A 106 25.22 -14.62 -1.52
CA LYS A 106 26.40 -14.08 -2.21
C LYS A 106 27.46 -15.15 -2.22
N GLU A 107 27.95 -15.47 -3.40
CA GLU A 107 29.03 -16.43 -3.57
C GLU A 107 30.39 -15.73 -3.36
N GLY A 108 31.27 -16.38 -2.59
CA GLY A 108 32.61 -15.91 -2.28
C GLY A 108 33.59 -16.08 -3.45
N CYS A 109 34.81 -15.56 -3.28
CA CYS A 109 35.88 -15.74 -4.25
C CYS A 109 36.80 -16.87 -3.80
N ASP A 110 36.93 -17.92 -4.60
CA ASP A 110 37.91 -18.98 -4.34
C ASP A 110 39.25 -18.63 -5.01
N GLY A 111 40.32 -18.58 -4.22
CA GLY A 111 41.58 -17.91 -4.57
C GLY A 111 42.38 -18.55 -5.71
N ILE A 112 41.92 -19.69 -6.24
CA ILE A 112 42.57 -20.48 -7.30
C ILE A 112 41.75 -20.46 -8.60
N LEU A 113 40.43 -20.32 -8.53
CA LEU A 113 39.50 -20.35 -9.68
C LEU A 113 38.88 -18.99 -10.02
N GLY A 114 39.12 -17.97 -9.19
CA GLY A 114 38.63 -16.61 -9.38
C GLY A 114 37.26 -16.37 -8.74
N CYS A 115 36.83 -15.11 -8.78
CA CYS A 115 35.50 -14.71 -8.30
C CYS A 115 34.43 -15.12 -9.33
N LEU A 116 33.95 -16.37 -9.24
CA LEU A 116 32.81 -16.86 -10.02
C LEU A 116 31.46 -16.29 -9.52
N GLY A 117 31.46 -15.65 -8.35
CA GLY A 117 30.25 -15.40 -7.57
C GLY A 117 29.43 -14.17 -7.98
N GLY A 118 28.14 -14.39 -8.21
CA GLY A 118 27.12 -13.34 -8.23
C GLY A 118 26.41 -13.17 -6.88
N THR A 119 25.64 -12.09 -6.76
CA THR A 119 24.60 -11.99 -5.72
C THR A 119 23.28 -12.50 -6.30
N GLN A 120 22.60 -13.39 -5.58
CA GLN A 120 21.27 -13.89 -5.94
C GLN A 120 20.29 -13.69 -4.79
N THR A 121 19.06 -13.35 -5.13
CA THR A 121 17.95 -13.25 -4.19
C THR A 121 16.78 -14.11 -4.65
N GLN A 122 16.34 -15.02 -3.80
CA GLN A 122 15.16 -15.87 -4.01
C GLN A 122 14.01 -15.38 -3.12
N GLN A 123 12.77 -15.59 -3.55
CA GLN A 123 11.59 -15.29 -2.74
C GLN A 123 11.64 -16.06 -1.42
N GLY A 124 11.17 -15.46 -0.32
CA GLY A 124 10.65 -16.23 0.79
C GLY A 124 9.49 -17.13 0.32
N GLY A 125 9.20 -18.21 1.07
CA GLY A 125 8.04 -19.06 0.79
C GLY A 125 6.72 -18.30 0.89
N GLU A 126 5.61 -18.91 0.49
CA GLU A 126 4.27 -18.30 0.54
C GLU A 126 3.73 -18.15 1.98
N THR A 127 4.46 -18.70 2.96
CA THR A 127 4.17 -18.57 4.39
C THR A 127 5.47 -18.39 5.16
N ILE A 128 5.44 -17.51 6.15
CA ILE A 128 6.52 -17.28 7.12
C ILE A 128 5.95 -17.29 8.54
N ASP A 129 6.80 -17.58 9.52
CA ASP A 129 6.49 -17.30 10.93
C ASP A 129 7.42 -16.21 11.45
N ILE A 130 6.85 -15.20 12.11
CA ILE A 130 7.60 -14.20 12.89
C ILE A 130 7.56 -14.64 14.36
N ILE A 131 8.73 -14.93 14.93
CA ILE A 131 8.88 -15.21 16.35
C ILE A 131 9.32 -13.92 17.03
N LEU A 132 8.51 -13.42 17.96
CA LEU A 132 8.67 -12.09 18.55
C LEU A 132 8.29 -12.11 20.04
N GLY A 133 9.27 -11.89 20.92
CA GLY A 133 9.02 -11.87 22.38
C GLY A 133 8.64 -13.22 23.01
N GLY A 134 8.58 -14.31 22.22
CA GLY A 134 8.11 -15.63 22.62
C GLY A 134 6.82 -16.07 21.90
N ASP A 135 6.09 -15.12 21.33
CA ASP A 135 4.92 -15.37 20.50
C ASP A 135 5.31 -15.67 19.04
N THR A 136 4.48 -16.44 18.33
CA THR A 136 4.67 -16.80 16.92
C THR A 136 3.50 -16.28 16.10
N PHE A 137 3.79 -15.49 15.06
CA PHE A 137 2.81 -14.91 14.13
C PHE A 137 3.04 -15.48 12.73
N THR A 138 2.16 -16.37 12.27
CA THR A 138 2.17 -16.90 10.91
C THR A 138 1.60 -15.87 9.95
N LEU A 139 2.33 -15.56 8.88
CA LEU A 139 1.91 -14.66 7.81
C LEU A 139 1.89 -15.38 6.47
N TYR A 140 0.83 -15.12 5.71
CA TYR A 140 0.65 -15.59 4.34
C TYR A 140 0.93 -14.45 3.38
N GLY A 141 1.69 -14.72 2.31
CA GLY A 141 2.12 -13.69 1.38
C GLY A 141 2.36 -14.25 -0.02
N ASP A 142 2.31 -13.36 -1.01
CA ASP A 142 2.57 -13.71 -2.41
C ASP A 142 3.90 -13.09 -2.85
N GLY A 143 4.79 -13.95 -3.33
CA GLY A 143 6.07 -13.55 -3.89
C GLY A 143 7.08 -12.93 -2.92
N GLY A 144 7.00 -13.28 -1.64
CA GLY A 144 7.89 -12.75 -0.60
C GLY A 144 7.43 -11.40 -0.01
N MET A 145 6.20 -10.96 -0.28
CA MET A 145 5.59 -9.79 0.36
C MET A 145 4.41 -10.24 1.23
N PHE A 146 4.45 -9.88 2.52
CA PHE A 146 3.50 -10.34 3.55
C PHE A 146 2.83 -9.13 4.22
N PRO A 147 1.50 -9.12 4.40
CA PRO A 147 0.80 -8.00 5.04
C PRO A 147 1.04 -7.92 6.55
N VAL A 148 1.10 -6.70 7.09
CA VAL A 148 1.27 -6.45 8.54
C VAL A 148 -0.09 -6.26 9.21
N THR A 149 -0.53 -7.27 9.95
CA THR A 149 -1.82 -7.22 10.66
C THR A 149 -1.79 -6.27 11.87
N PRO A 150 -2.95 -5.77 12.34
CA PRO A 150 -3.04 -4.97 13.56
C PRO A 150 -2.49 -5.68 14.81
N GLU A 151 -2.56 -7.01 14.87
CA GLU A 151 -2.05 -7.85 15.96
C GLU A 151 -0.53 -7.77 16.03
N ILE A 152 0.14 -7.86 14.87
CA ILE A 152 1.61 -7.74 14.78
C ILE A 152 2.04 -6.33 15.18
N ARG A 153 1.34 -5.28 14.71
CA ARG A 153 1.61 -3.88 15.12
C ARG A 153 1.51 -3.72 16.64
N LYS A 154 0.44 -4.24 17.25
CA LYS A 154 0.26 -4.24 18.72
C LYS A 154 1.33 -5.05 19.44
N ALA A 155 1.74 -6.20 18.90
CA ALA A 155 2.82 -7.00 19.47
C ALA A 155 4.11 -6.17 19.57
N PHE A 156 4.55 -5.53 18.47
CA PHE A 156 5.72 -4.64 18.48
C PHE A 156 5.58 -3.45 19.45
N GLN A 157 4.40 -2.82 19.53
CA GLN A 157 4.14 -1.73 20.47
C GLN A 157 4.25 -2.17 21.95
N ASN A 158 3.85 -3.40 22.27
CA ASN A 158 3.84 -3.93 23.64
C ASN A 158 5.17 -4.54 24.09
N LEU A 159 6.16 -4.68 23.19
CA LEU A 159 7.44 -5.31 23.48
C LEU A 159 8.29 -4.57 24.53
N GLN A 160 8.56 -5.24 25.65
CA GLN A 160 9.46 -4.72 26.68
C GLN A 160 10.92 -5.17 26.49
N GLY A 161 11.85 -4.37 27.03
CA GLY A 161 13.30 -4.63 26.95
C GLY A 161 13.87 -4.62 25.52
N ASN A 162 14.94 -5.38 25.31
CA ASN A 162 15.58 -5.66 24.02
C ASN A 162 15.21 -7.09 23.55
N PRO A 163 13.99 -7.32 23.04
CA PRO A 163 13.57 -8.62 22.56
C PRO A 163 14.32 -8.98 21.28
N LYS A 164 14.52 -10.28 21.09
CA LYS A 164 14.97 -10.86 19.82
C LYS A 164 13.76 -11.09 18.92
N MET A 165 14.00 -11.04 17.62
CA MET A 165 13.05 -11.43 16.58
C MET A 165 13.72 -12.45 15.67
N GLN A 166 12.99 -13.48 15.27
CA GLN A 166 13.43 -14.45 14.26
C GLN A 166 12.35 -14.62 13.20
N ILE A 167 12.74 -15.04 12.00
CA ILE A 167 11.83 -15.31 10.90
C ILE A 167 12.05 -16.75 10.45
N VAL A 168 11.00 -17.56 10.45
CA VAL A 168 11.03 -18.93 9.92
C VAL A 168 10.50 -18.90 8.48
N ILE A 169 11.31 -19.41 7.55
CA ILE A 169 10.95 -19.55 6.14
C ILE A 169 11.14 -21.02 5.76
N ASN A 170 10.09 -21.69 5.29
CA ASN A 170 10.15 -23.11 4.90
C ASN A 170 10.80 -24.01 5.99
N LYS A 171 10.40 -23.82 7.26
CA LYS A 171 10.95 -24.50 8.46
C LYS A 171 12.42 -24.20 8.77
N THR A 172 13.05 -23.25 8.07
CA THR A 172 14.40 -22.76 8.35
C THR A 172 14.31 -21.44 9.10
N THR A 173 14.79 -21.41 10.34
CA THR A 173 14.83 -20.20 11.18
C THR A 173 16.01 -19.31 10.79
N SER A 174 15.77 -18.01 10.62
CA SER A 174 16.81 -17.00 10.45
C SER A 174 17.68 -16.89 11.70
N ASN A 175 18.84 -16.27 11.57
CA ASN A 175 19.51 -15.65 12.71
C ASN A 175 18.57 -14.66 13.43
N ASP A 176 18.91 -14.31 14.68
CA ASP A 176 18.25 -13.22 15.42
C ASP A 176 18.39 -11.90 14.65
N ILE A 177 17.27 -11.28 14.27
CA ILE A 177 17.23 -9.89 13.82
C ILE A 177 17.68 -9.01 14.98
N GLY A 178 18.62 -8.10 14.70
CA GLY A 178 19.33 -7.34 15.72
C GLY A 178 18.42 -6.44 16.53
N GLY A 179 18.70 -6.29 17.83
CA GLY A 179 17.92 -5.42 18.73
C GLY A 179 17.86 -3.94 18.27
N GLY A 180 18.83 -3.49 17.47
CA GLY A 180 18.77 -2.19 16.78
C GLY A 180 17.57 -2.11 15.84
N THR A 181 17.48 -3.02 14.88
CA THR A 181 16.34 -3.17 13.96
C THR A 181 15.03 -3.31 14.73
N VAL A 182 14.94 -4.20 15.72
CA VAL A 182 13.70 -4.39 16.49
C VAL A 182 13.25 -3.11 17.18
N ASN A 183 14.17 -2.30 17.71
CA ASN A 183 13.85 -0.99 18.27
C ASN A 183 13.41 0.03 17.21
N GLN A 184 13.90 -0.04 15.97
CA GLN A 184 13.36 0.75 14.86
C GLN A 184 11.94 0.30 14.47
N LEU A 185 11.64 -1.00 14.51
CA LEU A 185 10.28 -1.52 14.27
C LEU A 185 9.29 -1.05 15.35
N LYS A 186 9.69 -1.01 16.63
CA LYS A 186 8.86 -0.38 17.68
C LYS A 186 8.54 1.09 17.37
N ARG A 187 9.51 1.85 16.84
CA ARG A 187 9.30 3.23 16.39
C ARG A 187 8.33 3.27 15.20
N LEU A 188 8.60 2.52 14.13
CA LEU A 188 7.79 2.43 12.90
C LEU A 188 6.30 2.20 13.20
N TYR A 189 5.97 1.19 14.00
CA TYR A 189 4.57 0.88 14.32
C TYR A 189 3.95 1.78 15.40
N SER A 190 4.73 2.68 16.02
CA SER A 190 4.24 3.72 16.94
C SER A 190 3.99 5.06 16.26
N ILE A 191 4.28 5.20 14.96
CA ILE A 191 4.04 6.43 14.20
C ILE A 191 2.53 6.61 14.01
N LYS A 192 2.01 7.81 14.31
CA LYS A 192 0.58 8.14 14.18
C LYS A 192 0.13 8.31 12.72
N ASP A 193 1.04 8.80 11.88
CA ASP A 193 0.85 9.02 10.44
C ASP A 193 2.04 8.36 9.69
N PRO A 194 2.01 7.02 9.52
CA PRO A 194 3.15 6.25 9.02
C PRO A 194 3.33 6.32 7.49
N LEU A 195 2.33 6.87 6.79
CA LEU A 195 2.26 7.04 5.34
C LEU A 195 2.22 8.54 4.98
N GLY A 196 2.95 9.34 5.77
CA GLY A 196 2.58 10.71 6.08
C GLY A 196 2.69 11.78 4.99
N ASP A 197 2.17 12.93 5.41
CA ASP A 197 1.69 14.03 4.58
C ASP A 197 0.65 13.60 3.55
N LYS A 198 -0.61 13.57 3.99
CA LYS A 198 -1.80 13.42 3.15
C LYS A 198 -2.06 14.65 2.26
N SER A 199 -1.04 15.26 1.67
CA SER A 199 -1.16 16.36 0.70
C SER A 199 -1.85 15.95 -0.62
N ILE A 200 -2.22 14.67 -0.74
CA ILE A 200 -3.24 14.12 -1.67
C ILE A 200 -4.64 14.78 -1.49
N ASN A 201 -4.86 15.60 -0.44
CA ASN A 201 -6.02 16.50 -0.24
C ASN A 201 -6.46 17.36 -1.46
N SER A 202 -5.78 17.28 -2.62
CA SER A 202 -6.14 17.96 -3.87
C SER A 202 -5.99 17.15 -5.20
N GLN A 203 -5.62 15.86 -5.20
CA GLN A 203 -5.17 15.18 -6.46
C GLN A 203 -6.25 14.45 -7.27
N ILE A 204 -7.25 13.81 -6.64
CA ILE A 204 -8.45 13.35 -7.36
C ILE A 204 -9.37 14.56 -7.54
N ALA A 205 -9.14 15.31 -8.61
CA ALA A 205 -10.03 16.37 -9.04
C ALA A 205 -11.36 15.75 -9.50
N LEU A 206 -12.49 16.22 -8.93
CA LEU A 206 -13.80 15.77 -9.40
C LEU A 206 -13.98 16.18 -10.87
N ILE A 207 -14.28 15.22 -11.73
CA ILE A 207 -14.33 15.41 -13.17
C ILE A 207 -15.78 15.65 -13.58
N PRO A 208 -16.11 16.71 -14.34
CA PRO A 208 -17.47 16.92 -14.80
C PRO A 208 -17.97 15.77 -15.69
N VAL A 209 -19.14 15.23 -15.33
CA VAL A 209 -19.81 14.12 -16.01
C VAL A 209 -21.08 14.64 -16.71
N ASN A 210 -21.36 14.14 -17.91
CA ASN A 210 -22.62 14.46 -18.60
C ASN A 210 -23.77 13.65 -18.00
N GLN A 211 -24.90 14.30 -17.69
CA GLN A 211 -26.13 13.62 -17.26
C GLN A 211 -26.81 12.83 -18.38
N GLU A 212 -26.66 13.25 -19.65
CA GLU A 212 -27.17 12.48 -20.78
C GLU A 212 -26.28 11.27 -21.04
N GLU A 213 -26.88 10.07 -21.03
CA GLU A 213 -26.19 8.81 -21.31
C GLU A 213 -25.62 8.83 -22.74
N PRO A 214 -24.28 8.83 -22.91
CA PRO A 214 -23.67 8.84 -24.23
C PRO A 214 -23.91 7.51 -24.95
N LYS A 215 -23.92 7.54 -26.28
CA LYS A 215 -23.81 6.32 -27.09
C LYS A 215 -22.58 5.51 -26.65
N LEU A 216 -22.73 4.19 -26.53
CA LEU A 216 -21.71 3.29 -26.00
C LEU A 216 -20.35 3.44 -26.71
N GLU A 217 -20.35 3.59 -28.03
CA GLU A 217 -19.12 3.76 -28.82
C GLU A 217 -18.40 5.07 -28.48
N LYS A 218 -19.16 6.14 -28.25
CA LYS A 218 -18.65 7.46 -27.84
C LYS A 218 -18.11 7.43 -26.41
N LEU A 219 -18.82 6.72 -25.51
CA LEU A 219 -18.37 6.49 -24.14
C LEU A 219 -17.01 5.78 -24.12
N ILE A 220 -16.94 4.61 -24.77
CA ILE A 220 -15.73 3.81 -24.86
C ILE A 220 -14.57 4.60 -25.50
N ALA A 221 -14.81 5.35 -26.57
CA ALA A 221 -13.79 6.20 -27.19
C ALA A 221 -13.26 7.32 -26.26
N SER A 222 -14.06 7.80 -25.31
CA SER A 222 -13.61 8.77 -24.30
C SER A 222 -12.82 8.14 -23.15
N VAL A 223 -13.09 6.88 -22.80
CA VAL A 223 -12.48 6.16 -21.66
C VAL A 223 -11.19 5.44 -22.05
N ILE A 224 -11.11 4.87 -23.25
CA ILE A 224 -9.93 4.11 -23.73
C ILE A 224 -8.58 4.84 -23.51
N PRO A 225 -8.42 6.15 -23.80
CA PRO A 225 -7.15 6.86 -23.57
C PRO A 225 -6.71 6.91 -22.11
N SER A 226 -7.61 6.63 -21.18
CA SER A 226 -7.35 6.59 -19.73
C SER A 226 -6.98 5.21 -19.20
N VAL A 227 -7.04 4.17 -20.05
CA VAL A 227 -6.76 2.78 -19.68
C VAL A 227 -5.39 2.37 -20.22
N VAL A 228 -4.53 1.90 -19.33
CA VAL A 228 -3.11 1.63 -19.60
C VAL A 228 -2.78 0.16 -19.39
N LYS A 229 -1.75 -0.33 -20.08
CA LYS A 229 -1.17 -1.65 -19.84
C LYS A 229 -0.18 -1.52 -18.70
N ILE A 230 -0.15 -2.47 -17.79
CA ILE A 230 0.87 -2.55 -16.75
C ILE A 230 1.56 -3.90 -16.91
N GLN A 231 2.88 -3.85 -17.05
CA GLN A 231 3.70 -5.03 -17.22
C GLN A 231 4.89 -4.98 -16.27
N THR A 232 5.17 -6.11 -15.62
CA THR A 232 6.34 -6.31 -14.77
C THR A 232 7.04 -7.61 -15.15
N ASN A 233 8.14 -7.94 -14.47
CA ASN A 233 8.79 -9.25 -14.63
C ASN A 233 7.97 -10.41 -14.03
N TYR A 234 6.84 -10.14 -13.36
CA TYR A 234 6.05 -11.11 -12.59
C TYR A 234 4.55 -11.10 -12.91
N GLY A 235 4.07 -10.15 -13.74
CA GLY A 235 2.66 -9.96 -14.01
C GLY A 235 2.40 -9.03 -15.19
N ASP A 236 1.24 -9.19 -15.80
CA ASP A 236 0.74 -8.44 -16.96
C ASP A 236 -0.75 -8.18 -16.71
N GLY A 237 -1.24 -6.99 -17.04
CA GLY A 237 -2.63 -6.63 -16.84
C GLY A 237 -2.93 -5.18 -17.21
N THR A 238 -4.03 -4.68 -16.67
CA THR A 238 -4.55 -3.35 -16.96
C THR A 238 -4.45 -2.44 -15.74
N GLY A 239 -4.38 -1.13 -15.96
CA GLY A 239 -4.71 -0.12 -14.97
C GLY A 239 -5.45 1.05 -15.60
N PHE A 240 -5.85 2.03 -14.79
CA PHE A 240 -6.44 3.27 -15.27
C PHE A 240 -5.90 4.49 -14.52
N ILE A 241 -5.84 5.62 -15.23
CA ILE A 241 -5.41 6.90 -14.69
C ILE A 241 -6.43 7.38 -13.65
N LEU A 242 -5.97 7.59 -12.42
CA LEU A 242 -6.76 8.11 -11.29
C LEU A 242 -6.59 9.63 -11.12
N THR A 243 -5.40 10.18 -11.40
CA THR A 243 -5.08 11.59 -11.16
C THR A 243 -4.27 12.23 -12.29
N LYS A 244 -4.28 13.58 -12.37
CA LYS A 244 -3.60 14.35 -13.44
C LYS A 244 -2.08 14.40 -13.31
N ASP A 245 -1.54 14.06 -12.15
CA ASP A 245 -0.11 13.97 -11.84
C ASP A 245 0.45 12.54 -11.96
N GLY A 246 -0.38 11.57 -12.35
CA GLY A 246 0.08 10.25 -12.79
C GLY A 246 -0.05 9.11 -11.79
N LEU A 247 -0.99 9.18 -10.85
CA LEU A 247 -1.41 7.99 -10.12
C LEU A 247 -2.30 7.10 -11.01
N ILE A 248 -2.02 5.81 -10.99
CA ILE A 248 -2.69 4.77 -11.78
C ILE A 248 -3.11 3.65 -10.81
N VAL A 249 -4.38 3.24 -10.88
CA VAL A 249 -4.91 2.11 -10.11
C VAL A 249 -4.78 0.83 -10.92
N THR A 250 -4.48 -0.28 -10.23
CA THR A 250 -4.45 -1.65 -10.79
C THR A 250 -4.63 -2.69 -9.67
N ASN A 251 -4.57 -3.99 -9.99
CA ASN A 251 -4.50 -5.02 -8.95
C ASN A 251 -3.08 -5.22 -8.41
N ARG A 252 -2.99 -5.58 -7.13
CA ARG A 252 -1.72 -5.93 -6.47
C ARG A 252 -1.04 -7.12 -7.16
N HIS A 253 -1.78 -8.08 -7.71
CA HIS A 253 -1.17 -9.19 -8.44
C HIS A 253 -0.54 -8.82 -9.79
N VAL A 254 -1.02 -7.76 -10.47
CA VAL A 254 -0.47 -7.31 -11.75
C VAL A 254 0.95 -6.75 -11.56
N VAL A 255 1.14 -5.98 -10.47
CA VAL A 255 2.47 -5.51 -10.06
C VAL A 255 3.26 -6.54 -9.26
N SER A 256 2.57 -7.45 -8.56
CA SER A 256 3.13 -8.44 -7.64
C SER A 256 4.15 -7.78 -6.68
N ARG A 257 5.28 -8.45 -6.46
CA ARG A 257 6.47 -7.98 -5.72
C ARG A 257 7.35 -6.98 -6.47
N SER A 258 6.97 -6.51 -7.66
CA SER A 258 7.80 -5.59 -8.44
C SER A 258 7.65 -4.18 -7.89
N ASP A 259 8.75 -3.50 -7.55
CA ASP A 259 8.74 -2.09 -7.14
C ASP A 259 8.71 -1.12 -8.35
N LYS A 260 8.89 -1.66 -9.56
CA LYS A 260 8.81 -0.95 -10.84
C LYS A 260 7.83 -1.66 -11.79
N ALA A 261 7.20 -0.90 -12.67
CA ALA A 261 6.36 -1.42 -13.76
C ALA A 261 6.55 -0.61 -15.04
N GLU A 262 6.44 -1.26 -16.19
CA GLU A 262 6.27 -0.57 -17.47
C GLU A 262 4.78 -0.26 -17.67
N VAL A 263 4.45 1.03 -17.79
CA VAL A 263 3.12 1.50 -18.15
C VAL A 263 3.10 1.80 -19.65
N THR A 264 2.23 1.13 -20.40
CA THR A 264 2.01 1.42 -21.84
C THR A 264 0.65 2.09 -22.05
N PHE A 265 0.67 3.31 -22.57
CA PHE A 265 -0.50 4.13 -22.90
C PHE A 265 -1.16 3.72 -24.22
N TYR A 266 -2.38 4.17 -24.47
CA TYR A 266 -3.14 3.87 -25.70
C TYR A 266 -2.40 4.26 -26.99
N ASP A 267 -1.65 5.36 -26.96
CA ASP A 267 -0.80 5.86 -28.05
C ASP A 267 0.49 5.04 -28.26
N LYS A 268 0.70 3.99 -27.45
CA LYS A 268 1.89 3.13 -27.35
C LYS A 268 3.10 3.79 -26.67
N THR A 269 2.94 4.98 -26.08
CA THR A 269 3.96 5.58 -25.21
C THR A 269 4.21 4.65 -24.03
N LYS A 270 5.49 4.38 -23.72
CA LYS A 270 5.95 3.53 -22.62
C LYS A 270 6.67 4.38 -21.58
N ILE A 271 6.34 4.17 -20.30
CA ILE A 271 6.95 4.89 -19.17
C ILE A 271 7.27 3.89 -18.07
N GLU A 272 8.48 3.98 -17.49
CA GLU A 272 8.77 3.30 -16.23
C GLU A 272 8.07 4.02 -15.08
N ALA A 273 7.30 3.27 -14.32
CA ALA A 273 6.55 3.72 -13.16
C ALA A 273 7.05 3.04 -11.88
N THR A 274 6.87 3.72 -10.75
CA THR A 274 7.17 3.18 -9.42
C THR A 274 5.89 2.67 -8.78
N VAL A 275 5.92 1.50 -8.14
CA VAL A 275 4.79 0.99 -7.36
C VAL A 275 4.85 1.61 -5.97
N VAL A 276 3.86 2.42 -5.64
CA VAL A 276 3.90 3.34 -4.47
C VAL A 276 3.03 2.89 -3.30
N ARG A 277 2.01 2.06 -3.54
CA ARG A 277 1.17 1.45 -2.49
C ARG A 277 0.56 0.15 -2.98
N ARG A 278 0.33 -0.81 -2.07
CA ARG A 278 -0.32 -2.10 -2.35
C ARG A 278 -1.18 -2.47 -1.14
N ASP A 279 -2.37 -2.99 -1.39
CA ASP A 279 -3.14 -3.77 -0.41
C ASP A 279 -3.15 -5.23 -0.87
N VAL A 280 -2.71 -6.15 -0.01
CA VAL A 280 -2.65 -7.59 -0.28
C VAL A 280 -4.02 -8.26 -0.14
N ASN A 281 -4.85 -7.79 0.79
CA ASN A 281 -6.14 -8.39 1.18
C ASN A 281 -7.29 -8.00 0.24
N ALA A 282 -7.22 -6.80 -0.34
CA ALA A 282 -8.11 -6.31 -1.39
C ALA A 282 -7.52 -6.52 -2.80
N ASP A 283 -6.25 -6.94 -2.91
CA ASP A 283 -5.56 -7.20 -4.17
C ASP A 283 -5.56 -5.98 -5.13
N ILE A 284 -5.19 -4.81 -4.60
CA ILE A 284 -5.17 -3.52 -5.30
C ILE A 284 -3.84 -2.78 -5.09
N ALA A 285 -3.43 -1.97 -6.05
CA ALA A 285 -2.18 -1.21 -5.97
C ALA A 285 -2.26 0.13 -6.70
N ILE A 286 -1.43 1.07 -6.24
CA ILE A 286 -1.14 2.32 -6.94
C ILE A 286 0.26 2.26 -7.56
N VAL A 287 0.29 2.63 -8.83
CA VAL A 287 1.48 2.85 -9.63
C VAL A 287 1.57 4.34 -9.93
N SER A 288 2.76 4.94 -9.86
CA SER A 288 2.98 6.34 -10.19
C SER A 288 4.06 6.55 -11.24
N ILE A 289 3.78 7.46 -12.17
CA ILE A 289 4.69 7.96 -13.21
C ILE A 289 5.16 9.41 -12.98
N SER A 290 4.82 10.03 -11.84
CA SER A 290 4.99 11.48 -11.62
C SER A 290 6.42 11.97 -11.87
N ASP A 291 7.44 11.17 -11.53
CA ASP A 291 8.87 11.48 -11.73
C ASP A 291 9.35 11.44 -13.21
N ARG A 292 8.49 11.00 -14.12
CA ARG A 292 8.80 10.68 -15.54
C ARG A 292 7.80 11.28 -16.53
N PHE A 293 6.84 12.07 -16.07
CA PHE A 293 5.63 12.42 -16.81
C PHE A 293 5.70 13.70 -17.69
N GLN A 294 6.79 14.48 -17.60
CA GLN A 294 6.86 15.81 -18.22
C GLN A 294 6.46 15.80 -19.72
N ASN A 295 5.46 16.61 -20.07
CA ASN A 295 4.86 16.85 -21.41
C ASN A 295 3.75 15.90 -21.90
N LEU A 296 3.26 14.96 -21.11
CA LEU A 296 2.07 14.18 -21.47
C LEU A 296 0.76 14.83 -20.98
N SER A 297 -0.38 14.40 -21.51
CA SER A 297 -1.70 14.91 -21.16
C SER A 297 -2.59 13.79 -20.62
N LEU A 298 -2.57 13.58 -19.31
CA LEU A 298 -3.40 12.57 -18.65
C LEU A 298 -4.87 12.99 -18.65
N LYS A 299 -5.72 12.01 -18.90
CA LYS A 299 -7.17 12.10 -18.72
C LYS A 299 -7.54 11.09 -17.64
N PRO A 300 -7.66 11.50 -16.37
CA PRO A 300 -8.15 10.58 -15.35
C PRO A 300 -9.61 10.26 -15.58
N LEU A 301 -10.07 9.12 -15.04
CA LEU A 301 -11.49 8.76 -15.11
C LEU A 301 -12.26 9.37 -13.92
N PRO A 302 -13.51 9.82 -14.11
CA PRO A 302 -14.40 10.11 -12.99
C PRO A 302 -14.61 8.83 -12.18
N ILE A 303 -14.80 8.96 -10.87
CA ILE A 303 -14.96 7.85 -9.94
C ILE A 303 -16.30 7.98 -9.21
N CYS A 304 -16.97 6.87 -8.94
CA CYS A 304 -18.23 6.84 -8.20
C CYS A 304 -17.97 6.51 -6.73
N TYR A 305 -17.71 7.54 -5.93
CA TYR A 305 -17.21 7.39 -4.56
C TYR A 305 -18.27 7.64 -3.47
N GLN A 306 -19.42 8.21 -3.80
CA GLN A 306 -20.49 8.49 -2.83
C GLN A 306 -21.49 7.34 -2.64
N GLN A 307 -21.54 6.37 -3.56
CA GLN A 307 -22.45 5.24 -3.48
C GLN A 307 -21.96 4.02 -4.25
N TYR A 308 -22.42 2.84 -3.85
CA TYR A 308 -22.34 1.63 -4.66
C TYR A 308 -23.33 1.68 -5.85
N PRO A 309 -23.06 0.95 -6.95
CA PRO A 309 -24.01 0.81 -8.05
C PRO A 309 -25.17 -0.12 -7.66
N ASN A 310 -26.34 0.09 -8.27
CA ASN A 310 -27.54 -0.70 -7.96
C ASN A 310 -27.55 -2.05 -8.69
N LEU A 311 -28.27 -3.04 -8.14
CA LEU A 311 -28.54 -4.30 -8.86
C LEU A 311 -29.23 -4.03 -10.20
N GLY A 312 -28.79 -4.69 -11.26
CA GLY A 312 -29.27 -4.46 -12.63
C GLY A 312 -28.70 -3.21 -13.32
N GLU A 313 -27.92 -2.37 -12.63
CA GLU A 313 -27.25 -1.23 -13.26
C GLU A 313 -26.20 -1.71 -14.26
N SER A 314 -26.23 -1.17 -15.49
CA SER A 314 -25.30 -1.62 -16.53
C SER A 314 -23.88 -1.13 -16.27
N VAL A 315 -22.93 -2.07 -16.37
CA VAL A 315 -21.50 -1.84 -16.16
C VAL A 315 -20.68 -2.38 -17.33
N ILE A 316 -19.48 -1.83 -17.52
CA ILE A 316 -18.56 -2.21 -18.58
C ILE A 316 -17.17 -2.39 -17.97
N ALA A 317 -16.60 -3.59 -18.09
CA ALA A 317 -15.21 -3.87 -17.75
C ALA A 317 -14.33 -3.60 -18.96
N ILE A 318 -13.23 -2.87 -18.76
CA ILE A 318 -12.33 -2.44 -19.85
C ILE A 318 -10.91 -2.90 -19.54
N GLY A 319 -10.40 -3.84 -20.35
CA GLY A 319 -8.98 -4.16 -20.42
C GLY A 319 -8.22 -3.18 -21.32
N ASN A 320 -6.89 -3.16 -21.17
CA ASN A 320 -6.02 -2.36 -22.03
C ASN A 320 -6.20 -2.75 -23.52
N PRO A 321 -6.18 -1.78 -24.46
CA PRO A 321 -6.39 -1.97 -25.91
C PRO A 321 -5.15 -2.31 -26.76
N LEU A 322 -3.99 -2.63 -26.17
CA LEU A 322 -2.76 -2.99 -26.92
C LEU A 322 -2.32 -4.45 -26.76
N SER A 323 -3.07 -5.28 -26.02
CA SER A 323 -2.78 -6.70 -25.83
C SER A 323 -3.60 -7.58 -26.80
N LEU A 324 -3.21 -8.83 -27.01
CA LEU A 324 -4.11 -9.79 -27.68
C LEU A 324 -5.33 -10.14 -26.79
N SER A 325 -5.27 -9.76 -25.51
CA SER A 325 -6.34 -9.94 -24.51
C SER A 325 -7.29 -8.74 -24.38
N ASN A 326 -7.25 -7.78 -25.31
CA ASN A 326 -8.14 -6.61 -25.39
C ASN A 326 -9.60 -7.00 -25.18
N THR A 327 -10.16 -6.72 -24.01
CA THR A 327 -11.52 -7.14 -23.66
C THR A 327 -12.31 -5.97 -23.07
N ILE A 328 -13.24 -5.47 -23.88
CA ILE A 328 -14.32 -4.57 -23.43
C ILE A 328 -15.56 -5.45 -23.32
N THR A 329 -16.04 -5.66 -22.11
CA THR A 329 -17.14 -6.57 -21.84
C THR A 329 -18.21 -5.83 -21.05
N ARG A 330 -19.46 -5.95 -21.49
CA ARG A 330 -20.61 -5.27 -20.89
C ARG A 330 -21.49 -6.28 -20.17
N GLY A 331 -22.02 -5.86 -19.03
CA GLY A 331 -23.00 -6.62 -18.26
C GLY A 331 -23.83 -5.69 -17.38
N ILE A 332 -24.29 -6.24 -16.28
CA ILE A 332 -24.99 -5.58 -15.18
C ILE A 332 -24.31 -5.90 -13.84
N VAL A 333 -24.63 -5.12 -12.80
CA VAL A 333 -24.33 -5.50 -11.42
C VAL A 333 -25.30 -6.61 -11.01
N SER A 334 -24.76 -7.80 -10.76
CA SER A 334 -25.50 -8.99 -10.33
C SER A 334 -25.56 -9.14 -8.80
N GLY A 335 -24.74 -8.37 -8.07
CA GLY A 335 -24.66 -8.43 -6.61
C GLY A 335 -23.65 -7.43 -6.05
N ILE A 336 -23.86 -7.04 -4.79
CA ILE A 336 -22.80 -6.51 -3.93
C ILE A 336 -22.47 -7.61 -2.91
N ARG A 337 -21.19 -7.76 -2.58
CA ARG A 337 -20.68 -8.73 -1.60
C ARG A 337 -19.73 -8.03 -0.65
N GLU A 338 -19.86 -8.30 0.64
CA GLU A 338 -18.89 -7.86 1.65
C GLU A 338 -18.03 -9.06 2.04
N THR A 339 -16.71 -8.85 2.13
CA THR A 339 -15.76 -9.77 2.76
C THR A 339 -15.17 -9.10 3.99
N GLU A 340 -14.30 -9.79 4.74
CA GLU A 340 -13.59 -9.21 5.88
C GLU A 340 -12.64 -8.05 5.49
N SER A 341 -12.22 -7.99 4.22
CA SER A 341 -11.21 -7.02 3.72
C SER A 341 -11.72 -6.00 2.72
N GLN A 342 -12.86 -6.23 2.07
CA GLN A 342 -13.31 -5.43 0.93
C GLN A 342 -14.79 -5.59 0.58
N THR A 343 -15.34 -4.61 -0.14
CA THR A 343 -16.63 -4.71 -0.83
C THR A 343 -16.41 -5.02 -2.31
N LEU A 344 -16.98 -6.13 -2.78
CA LEU A 344 -16.92 -6.57 -4.18
C LEU A 344 -18.23 -6.27 -4.92
N ILE A 345 -18.11 -5.77 -6.14
CA ILE A 345 -19.19 -5.67 -7.13
C ILE A 345 -19.15 -6.96 -7.97
N GLN A 346 -20.21 -7.75 -7.88
CA GLN A 346 -20.43 -8.93 -8.72
C GLN A 346 -21.09 -8.50 -10.04
N THR A 347 -20.63 -9.03 -11.17
CA THR A 347 -21.18 -8.73 -12.51
C THR A 347 -21.20 -9.97 -13.40
N ASP A 348 -22.09 -10.00 -14.39
CA ASP A 348 -22.12 -10.98 -15.49
C ASP A 348 -21.25 -10.56 -16.70
N ALA A 349 -20.66 -9.35 -16.68
CA ALA A 349 -19.67 -8.92 -17.65
C ALA A 349 -18.48 -9.90 -17.64
N SER A 350 -18.08 -10.41 -18.82
CA SER A 350 -17.02 -11.43 -18.88
C SER A 350 -15.67 -10.88 -18.43
N ILE A 351 -15.12 -11.45 -17.35
CA ILE A 351 -13.82 -11.07 -16.78
C ILE A 351 -12.76 -12.06 -17.22
N ASN A 352 -11.58 -11.55 -17.58
CA ASN A 352 -10.45 -12.31 -18.08
C ASN A 352 -9.14 -11.70 -17.55
N PRO A 353 -7.99 -12.42 -17.54
CA PRO A 353 -6.72 -11.84 -17.10
C PRO A 353 -6.37 -10.49 -17.78
N GLY A 354 -6.78 -10.31 -19.04
CA GLY A 354 -6.56 -9.07 -19.80
C GLY A 354 -7.30 -7.83 -19.28
N ASN A 355 -8.41 -7.96 -18.55
CA ASN A 355 -9.10 -6.82 -17.93
C ASN A 355 -8.90 -6.72 -16.41
N SER A 356 -8.14 -7.64 -15.81
CA SER A 356 -7.68 -7.54 -14.41
C SER A 356 -6.90 -6.25 -14.16
N GLY A 357 -7.23 -5.55 -13.09
CA GLY A 357 -6.74 -4.22 -12.71
C GLY A 357 -7.37 -3.06 -13.51
N GLY A 358 -8.15 -3.34 -14.55
CA GLY A 358 -8.87 -2.34 -15.34
C GLY A 358 -10.12 -1.79 -14.65
N PRO A 359 -10.68 -0.68 -15.14
CA PRO A 359 -11.87 -0.09 -14.57
C PRO A 359 -13.13 -0.88 -14.95
N LEU A 360 -13.99 -1.09 -13.95
CA LEU A 360 -15.40 -1.35 -14.14
C LEU A 360 -16.13 0.00 -14.11
N ILE A 361 -16.65 0.47 -15.24
CA ILE A 361 -17.36 1.76 -15.35
C ILE A 361 -18.87 1.58 -15.38
N ASN A 362 -19.60 2.61 -14.92
CA ASN A 362 -21.03 2.75 -15.18
C ASN A 362 -21.30 3.35 -16.57
N LYS A 363 -22.58 3.52 -16.91
CA LYS A 363 -23.05 4.08 -18.19
C LYS A 363 -22.67 5.55 -18.47
N TYR A 364 -22.12 6.27 -17.49
CA TYR A 364 -21.62 7.64 -17.62
C TYR A 364 -20.08 7.71 -17.73
N GLY A 365 -19.38 6.58 -17.63
CA GLY A 365 -17.91 6.52 -17.67
C GLY A 365 -17.25 6.61 -16.30
N GLU A 366 -18.04 6.60 -15.23
CA GLU A 366 -17.55 6.71 -13.86
C GLU A 366 -17.13 5.32 -13.38
N VAL A 367 -15.90 5.19 -12.89
CA VAL A 367 -15.39 3.95 -12.31
C VAL A 367 -16.17 3.64 -11.05
N VAL A 368 -16.81 2.47 -11.00
CA VAL A 368 -17.46 1.92 -9.80
C VAL A 368 -16.58 0.88 -9.10
N GLY A 369 -15.61 0.29 -9.81
CA GLY A 369 -14.66 -0.65 -9.22
C GLY A 369 -13.44 -1.00 -10.09
N VAL A 370 -12.52 -1.75 -9.50
CA VAL A 370 -11.30 -2.28 -10.11
C VAL A 370 -11.53 -3.77 -10.39
N VAL A 371 -11.60 -4.15 -11.67
CA VAL A 371 -11.85 -5.53 -12.11
C VAL A 371 -10.80 -6.47 -11.55
N ASN A 372 -11.20 -7.61 -10.96
CA ASN A 372 -10.28 -8.63 -10.45
C ASN A 372 -10.57 -9.99 -11.09
N ALA A 373 -9.66 -10.45 -11.95
CA ALA A 373 -9.80 -11.73 -12.65
C ALA A 373 -9.42 -12.97 -11.82
N ARG A 374 -8.70 -12.81 -10.69
CA ARG A 374 -8.36 -13.95 -9.81
C ARG A 374 -9.59 -14.46 -9.07
N ILE A 375 -10.48 -13.57 -8.62
CA ILE A 375 -11.73 -13.94 -7.92
C ILE A 375 -12.73 -14.61 -8.89
N ALA A 376 -12.72 -14.26 -10.17
CA ALA A 376 -13.55 -14.89 -11.20
C ALA A 376 -13.10 -16.32 -11.59
N GLY A 377 -11.95 -16.79 -11.09
CA GLY A 377 -11.33 -18.06 -11.48
C GLY A 377 -11.93 -19.34 -10.88
N ILE A 378 -12.91 -19.24 -9.97
CA ILE A 378 -13.42 -20.36 -9.15
C ILE A 378 -14.41 -21.27 -9.93
N GLY A 379 -14.17 -21.49 -11.23
CA GLY A 379 -14.92 -22.45 -12.06
C GLY A 379 -16.36 -22.07 -12.45
N ILE A 380 -16.91 -20.95 -11.98
CA ILE A 380 -18.29 -20.54 -12.28
C ILE A 380 -18.31 -19.52 -13.43
N GLN A 381 -18.74 -19.97 -14.61
CA GLN A 381 -18.90 -19.09 -15.79
C GLN A 381 -20.01 -18.05 -15.54
N GLY A 382 -19.79 -16.80 -15.97
CA GLY A 382 -20.75 -15.70 -15.80
C GLY A 382 -20.69 -15.00 -14.43
N LEU A 383 -19.66 -15.26 -13.62
CA LEU A 383 -19.42 -14.59 -12.33
C LEU A 383 -18.10 -13.80 -12.35
N GLY A 384 -18.22 -12.52 -12.74
CA GLY A 384 -17.16 -11.52 -12.65
C GLY A 384 -17.19 -10.75 -11.33
N PHE A 385 -16.02 -10.26 -10.91
CA PHE A 385 -15.89 -9.45 -9.70
C PHE A 385 -15.00 -8.23 -9.94
N ALA A 386 -15.32 -7.13 -9.26
CA ALA A 386 -14.49 -5.95 -9.14
C ALA A 386 -14.45 -5.46 -7.69
N VAL A 387 -13.29 -5.05 -7.21
CA VAL A 387 -13.15 -4.34 -5.92
C VAL A 387 -13.84 -3.00 -6.04
N SER A 388 -14.75 -2.61 -5.14
CA SER A 388 -15.41 -1.31 -5.24
C SER A 388 -14.39 -0.18 -5.17
N ILE A 389 -14.58 0.87 -5.97
CA ILE A 389 -13.68 2.04 -5.96
C ILE A 389 -13.68 2.74 -4.60
N ILE A 390 -14.78 2.69 -3.85
CA ILE A 390 -14.89 3.27 -2.50
C ILE A 390 -13.90 2.58 -1.57
N ASN A 391 -14.03 1.27 -1.43
CA ASN A 391 -13.13 0.48 -0.60
C ASN A 391 -11.69 0.49 -1.15
N ALA A 392 -11.50 0.54 -2.47
CA ALA A 392 -10.15 0.64 -3.03
C ALA A 392 -9.44 1.94 -2.63
N LEU A 393 -10.14 3.07 -2.60
CA LEU A 393 -9.59 4.35 -2.13
C LEU A 393 -9.37 4.34 -0.61
N GLU A 394 -10.26 3.75 0.17
CA GLU A 394 -10.14 3.59 1.62
C GLU A 394 -8.92 2.74 2.01
N ASN A 395 -8.82 1.53 1.48
CA ASN A 395 -7.72 0.59 1.74
C ASN A 395 -6.37 1.10 1.25
N LEU A 396 -6.34 1.87 0.16
CA LEU A 396 -5.14 2.54 -0.32
C LEU A 396 -4.91 3.91 0.34
N GLU A 397 -5.68 4.28 1.36
CA GLU A 397 -5.64 5.57 2.09
C GLU A 397 -5.52 6.80 1.16
N ILE A 398 -6.33 6.84 0.09
CA ILE A 398 -6.36 7.93 -0.89
C ILE A 398 -7.48 8.89 -0.51
N GLU A 399 -7.11 10.07 0.00
CA GLU A 399 -8.08 11.12 0.30
C GLU A 399 -8.59 11.80 -0.97
N LEU A 400 -9.89 12.07 -1.00
CA LEU A 400 -10.56 12.76 -2.10
C LEU A 400 -10.34 14.27 -1.97
N GLY A 401 -10.06 14.93 -3.10
CA GLY A 401 -9.86 16.38 -3.12
C GLY A 401 -11.13 17.13 -2.69
N LYS A 402 -10.99 18.08 -1.76
CA LYS A 402 -12.10 18.97 -1.38
C LYS A 402 -12.47 19.85 -2.57
N SER A 403 -13.60 19.54 -3.19
CA SER A 403 -14.09 20.32 -4.33
C SER A 403 -14.66 21.66 -3.90
N ASN A 404 -14.12 22.73 -4.47
CA ASN A 404 -14.70 24.08 -4.38
C ASN A 404 -15.81 24.31 -5.43
N PHE A 405 -16.27 23.26 -6.11
CA PHE A 405 -17.36 23.34 -7.09
C PHE A 405 -18.68 23.71 -6.39
N LYS A 406 -19.37 24.72 -6.93
CA LYS A 406 -20.62 25.28 -6.36
C LYS A 406 -21.88 24.88 -7.12
N GLY A 407 -21.75 24.00 -8.12
CA GLY A 407 -22.86 23.47 -8.89
C GLY A 407 -23.39 22.14 -8.35
N GLU A 408 -24.35 21.57 -9.07
CA GLU A 408 -24.93 20.27 -8.72
C GLU A 408 -23.93 19.11 -8.91
N LEU A 409 -23.94 18.18 -7.95
CA LEU A 409 -23.24 16.90 -8.04
C LEU A 409 -24.22 15.80 -8.44
N ASN A 410 -23.75 14.84 -9.24
CA ASN A 410 -24.50 13.63 -9.52
C ASN A 410 -24.46 12.65 -8.32
N LYS A 411 -25.20 11.54 -8.43
CA LYS A 411 -25.28 10.49 -7.40
C LYS A 411 -23.92 9.93 -6.96
N CYS A 412 -22.92 9.99 -7.83
CA CYS A 412 -21.57 9.45 -7.63
C CYS A 412 -20.61 10.45 -6.96
N GLY A 413 -21.03 11.70 -6.79
CA GLY A 413 -20.26 12.82 -6.25
C GLY A 413 -19.60 13.71 -7.29
N ASN A 414 -19.74 13.43 -8.59
CA ASN A 414 -19.08 14.19 -9.64
C ASN A 414 -19.91 15.41 -10.08
N PRO A 415 -19.29 16.58 -10.34
CA PRO A 415 -19.92 17.74 -10.97
C PRO A 415 -20.70 17.36 -12.22
N ILE A 416 -21.90 17.92 -12.36
CA ILE A 416 -22.66 17.79 -13.61
C ILE A 416 -22.15 18.81 -14.61
N ALA A 417 -21.81 18.36 -15.82
CA ALA A 417 -21.32 19.24 -16.87
C ALA A 417 -22.39 20.29 -17.25
N GLY A 418 -22.08 21.58 -17.09
CA GLY A 418 -22.96 22.69 -17.43
C GLY A 418 -23.79 23.27 -16.28
N THR A 419 -23.69 22.75 -15.05
CA THR A 419 -24.51 23.20 -13.90
C THR A 419 -23.75 24.15 -12.95
N GLU A 420 -22.98 25.12 -13.45
CA GLU A 420 -22.36 26.13 -12.58
C GLU A 420 -23.41 27.06 -11.98
N VAL A 421 -23.85 26.75 -10.75
CA VAL A 421 -24.87 27.54 -10.04
C VAL A 421 -24.24 28.74 -9.33
N ASN A 422 -24.79 29.93 -9.59
CA ASN A 422 -24.49 31.12 -8.80
C ASN A 422 -25.25 31.07 -7.46
N ASN A 423 -24.47 30.89 -6.38
CA ASN A 423 -24.83 31.01 -4.96
C ASN A 423 -25.50 29.77 -4.29
N PRO A 424 -25.22 29.50 -2.99
CA PRO A 424 -25.30 28.14 -2.43
C PRO A 424 -26.59 27.83 -1.66
N GLN A 425 -26.95 26.55 -1.64
CA GLN A 425 -27.49 25.91 -0.44
C GLN A 425 -26.61 24.70 -0.07
N GLU A 426 -26.40 24.53 1.23
CA GLU A 426 -25.53 23.50 1.80
C GLU A 426 -26.24 22.14 1.77
N PRO A 427 -25.65 21.07 1.18
CA PRO A 427 -26.32 19.78 1.06
C PRO A 427 -26.40 19.07 2.43
N GLU A 428 -27.63 18.81 2.87
CA GLU A 428 -27.93 18.13 4.12
C GLU A 428 -27.41 16.67 4.12
N VAL A 429 -26.50 16.37 5.04
CA VAL A 429 -25.89 15.03 5.17
C VAL A 429 -26.93 14.03 5.67
N ARG A 430 -27.39 13.13 4.77
CA ARG A 430 -28.25 12.01 5.15
C ARG A 430 -27.41 10.81 5.61
N PRO A 431 -27.76 10.15 6.72
CA PRO A 431 -27.09 8.93 7.14
C PRO A 431 -27.35 7.78 6.14
N LEU A 432 -26.35 6.91 6.00
CA LEU A 432 -26.40 5.71 5.16
C LEU A 432 -27.57 4.79 5.53
N PRO A 433 -28.23 4.14 4.55
CA PRO A 433 -29.10 3.00 4.83
C PRO A 433 -28.25 1.87 5.43
N LEU A 434 -28.68 1.34 6.57
CA LEU A 434 -28.11 0.09 7.09
C LEU A 434 -28.49 -1.04 6.13
N LEU A 435 -27.50 -1.67 5.51
CA LEU A 435 -27.69 -2.92 4.79
C LEU A 435 -28.08 -4.02 5.79
N GLU A 436 -29.21 -4.68 5.54
CA GLU A 436 -29.63 -5.84 6.32
C GLU A 436 -28.63 -6.98 6.11
N LYS A 437 -27.91 -7.32 7.18
CA LYS A 437 -27.02 -8.48 7.24
C LYS A 437 -27.86 -9.74 7.43
N ASP A 438 -28.21 -10.41 6.34
CA ASP A 438 -28.56 -11.83 6.35
C ASP A 438 -28.35 -12.47 4.96
N LEU A 439 -27.12 -12.95 4.72
CA LEU A 439 -26.81 -13.91 3.67
C LEU A 439 -25.93 -15.03 4.27
N PRO A 440 -26.12 -16.30 3.85
CA PRO A 440 -25.36 -17.41 4.38
C PRO A 440 -23.86 -17.30 4.02
N PRO A 441 -22.96 -17.84 4.86
CA PRO A 441 -21.53 -17.84 4.56
C PRO A 441 -21.24 -18.58 3.26
N LEU A 442 -20.26 -18.07 2.50
CA LEU A 442 -19.74 -18.75 1.32
C LEU A 442 -19.13 -20.11 1.72
N PRO A 443 -19.24 -21.15 0.87
CA PRO A 443 -18.58 -22.43 1.13
C PRO A 443 -17.05 -22.24 1.21
N PRO A 444 -16.33 -23.06 2.01
CA PRO A 444 -14.88 -23.01 2.06
C PRO A 444 -14.26 -23.21 0.68
N LEU A 445 -13.15 -22.52 0.42
CA LEU A 445 -12.30 -22.78 -0.74
C LEU A 445 -11.62 -24.14 -0.54
N GLU A 446 -12.08 -25.17 -1.26
CA GLU A 446 -11.34 -26.43 -1.36
C GLU A 446 -10.04 -26.22 -2.17
N GLN A 447 -8.97 -26.88 -1.74
CA GLN A 447 -7.57 -26.68 -2.18
C GLN A 447 -7.25 -27.43 -3.49
#